data_AF-A0A846YJU9-F1
#
_entry.id   AF-A0A846YJU9-F1
#
_cell.length_a   1.000
_cell.length_b   1.000
_cell.length_c   1.000
_cell.angle_alpha   90.00
_cell.angle_beta   90.00
_cell.angle_gamma   90.00
#
_symmetry.space_group_name_H-M   'P 1'
#
loop_
_entity.id
_entity.type
_entity.pdbx_description
1 polymer ?
#
loop_
_entity_poly.entity_id
_entity_poly.type
_entity_poly.pdbx_seq_one_letter_code
_entity_poly.pdbx_strand_id
1 'polypeptide(L)'
;MRTPMDRPVDVFALTQHLGVWLATQPLDNTYGFYLNDNDAAGIVLNSRHPEVLQRYTCAHELGHHLLGHGSHTDDKVTVEASADVALREQQAQAFAAALLMPGPLVNHTLRRLHTSAEPAAGDIYLASRDLAVSYSAMVWGLAELNRLDRRRADALSEAGVRPVKDALRGGPPIADARADLWTLEIPVQIGTEAIQALTCRVGDEIHIRLPEDLGTGYTWSLADPHRRPALDVVGTAPRFLWDGASHLTLGPTAIAPVEPEALPTDSAVLAEFHTHPDNRLDATATEDHDTLFDLVGTRSGHERVLPGLGMKVFVVSPGAAGQHTFQFRLIREWESTRSPAAHCRVTVTATPRRTLPRQGFAPRQNERRVHELAAA
;
A
#
# COMPACT_ATOMS: atom_id res chain seq x y z
N MET A 1 19.87 -5.32 -26.84
CA MET A 1 19.16 -4.49 -25.85
C MET A 1 19.19 -5.24 -24.52
N ARG A 2 19.80 -4.70 -23.46
CA ARG A 2 19.75 -5.34 -22.13
C ARG A 2 18.44 -4.93 -21.47
N THR A 3 17.52 -5.86 -21.27
CA THR A 3 16.27 -5.60 -20.53
C THR A 3 16.60 -5.30 -19.08
N PRO A 4 16.25 -4.12 -18.54
CA PRO A 4 16.47 -3.82 -17.13
C PRO A 4 15.59 -4.73 -16.26
N MET A 5 16.22 -5.47 -15.35
CA MET A 5 15.57 -6.43 -14.44
C MET A 5 15.64 -5.96 -12.98
N ASP A 6 15.72 -4.64 -12.78
CA ASP A 6 15.81 -3.94 -11.49
C ASP A 6 14.56 -3.08 -11.19
N ARG A 7 13.63 -3.01 -12.13
CA ARG A 7 12.39 -2.25 -12.05
C ARG A 7 11.23 -2.95 -12.78
N PRO A 8 9.96 -2.63 -12.44
CA PRO A 8 8.80 -3.21 -13.09
C PRO A 8 8.83 -3.06 -14.61
N VAL A 9 8.35 -4.10 -15.31
CA VAL A 9 8.18 -4.05 -16.76
C VAL A 9 7.11 -3.02 -17.11
N ASP A 10 7.47 -2.10 -17.99
CA ASP A 10 6.54 -1.12 -18.55
C ASP A 10 5.76 -1.74 -19.71
N VAL A 11 4.75 -2.55 -19.37
CA VAL A 11 3.94 -3.27 -20.35
C VAL A 11 3.27 -2.32 -21.35
N PHE A 12 2.82 -1.15 -20.91
CA PHE A 12 2.20 -0.17 -21.81
C PHE A 12 3.21 0.34 -22.84
N ALA A 13 4.41 0.72 -22.40
CA ALA A 13 5.46 1.15 -23.33
C ALA A 13 5.91 0.02 -24.25
N LEU A 14 5.98 -1.23 -23.75
CA LEU A 14 6.31 -2.40 -24.56
C LEU A 14 5.28 -2.63 -25.67
N THR A 15 3.98 -2.63 -25.32
CA THR A 15 2.87 -2.78 -26.28
C THR A 15 2.96 -1.72 -27.38
N GLN A 16 3.19 -0.46 -27.01
CA GLN A 16 3.36 0.63 -27.98
C GLN A 16 4.60 0.45 -28.86
N HIS A 17 5.70 -0.05 -28.29
CA HIS A 17 6.94 -0.30 -29.02
C HIS A 17 6.80 -1.41 -30.06
N LEU A 18 5.97 -2.42 -29.76
CA LEU A 18 5.64 -3.51 -30.68
C LEU A 18 4.65 -3.09 -31.78
N GLY A 19 4.23 -1.83 -31.82
CA GLY A 19 3.31 -1.31 -32.85
C GLY A 19 1.85 -1.65 -32.59
N VAL A 20 1.52 -2.21 -31.43
CA VAL A 20 0.13 -2.50 -31.04
C VAL A 20 -0.51 -1.23 -30.47
N TRP A 21 -1.63 -0.80 -31.04
CA TRP A 21 -2.39 0.36 -30.55
C TRP A 21 -2.87 0.10 -29.13
N LEU A 22 -2.68 1.07 -28.23
CA LEU A 22 -3.16 0.97 -26.86
C LEU A 22 -4.16 2.09 -26.60
N ALA A 23 -5.36 1.71 -26.18
CA ALA A 23 -6.40 2.65 -25.81
C ALA A 23 -7.07 2.24 -24.50
N THR A 24 -7.74 3.20 -23.90
CA THR A 24 -8.55 3.01 -22.70
C THR A 24 -9.94 3.57 -22.93
N GLN A 25 -10.94 2.93 -22.33
CA GLN A 25 -12.30 3.46 -22.26
C GLN A 25 -13.00 2.93 -21.01
N PRO A 26 -14.00 3.64 -20.47
CA PRO A 26 -14.81 3.08 -19.41
C PRO A 26 -15.62 1.91 -19.97
N LEU A 27 -15.34 0.70 -19.51
CA LEU A 27 -16.10 -0.50 -19.83
C LEU A 27 -16.91 -0.92 -18.60
N ASP A 28 -18.02 -1.62 -18.81
CA ASP A 28 -18.84 -2.13 -17.71
C ASP A 28 -18.26 -3.45 -17.19
N ASN A 29 -18.65 -4.59 -17.76
CA ASN A 29 -18.26 -5.93 -17.26
C ASN A 29 -17.05 -6.56 -17.96
N THR A 30 -16.34 -5.78 -18.79
CA THR A 30 -15.20 -6.23 -19.59
C THR A 30 -13.90 -5.65 -19.03
N TYR A 31 -12.88 -6.49 -18.86
CA TYR A 31 -11.57 -6.07 -18.36
C TYR A 31 -10.78 -5.31 -19.43
N GLY A 32 -10.89 -5.79 -20.66
CA GLY A 32 -10.28 -5.27 -21.87
C GLY A 32 -10.57 -6.23 -23.02
N PHE A 33 -10.10 -5.88 -24.21
CA PHE A 33 -10.17 -6.76 -25.36
C PHE A 33 -9.06 -6.44 -26.36
N TYR A 34 -8.75 -7.45 -27.16
CA TYR A 34 -7.75 -7.40 -28.21
C TYR A 34 -8.43 -7.49 -29.58
N LEU A 35 -8.13 -6.53 -30.45
CA LEU A 35 -8.57 -6.50 -31.84
C LEU A 35 -7.37 -6.69 -32.76
N ASN A 36 -7.50 -7.62 -33.68
CA ASN A 36 -6.61 -7.77 -34.81
C ASN A 36 -7.42 -7.61 -36.10
N ASP A 37 -7.22 -6.50 -36.80
CA ASP A 37 -7.61 -6.35 -38.20
C ASP A 37 -6.37 -6.54 -39.04
N ASN A 38 -6.46 -7.11 -40.24
CA ASN A 38 -5.30 -7.58 -41.02
C ASN A 38 -4.19 -6.52 -41.22
N ASP A 39 -4.54 -5.23 -41.11
CA ASP A 39 -3.64 -4.08 -41.24
C ASP A 39 -3.22 -3.43 -39.89
N ALA A 40 -3.88 -3.76 -38.76
CA ALA A 40 -3.59 -3.16 -37.46
C ALA A 40 -4.05 -4.00 -36.26
N ALA A 41 -3.22 -4.04 -35.21
CA ALA A 41 -3.53 -4.66 -33.94
C ALA A 41 -3.75 -3.61 -32.83
N GLY A 42 -4.74 -3.81 -31.97
CA GLY A 42 -5.07 -2.89 -30.89
C GLY A 42 -5.56 -3.58 -29.61
N ILE A 43 -5.19 -3.01 -28.47
CA ILE A 43 -5.62 -3.42 -27.13
C ILE A 43 -6.41 -2.27 -26.51
N VAL A 44 -7.60 -2.58 -26.04
CA VAL A 44 -8.46 -1.63 -25.31
C VAL A 44 -8.61 -2.10 -23.88
N LEU A 45 -8.26 -1.24 -22.91
CA LEU A 45 -8.33 -1.55 -21.49
C LEU A 45 -9.48 -0.79 -20.80
N ASN A 46 -10.07 -1.40 -19.77
CA ASN A 46 -11.07 -0.72 -18.96
C ASN A 46 -10.42 0.35 -18.06
N SER A 47 -10.75 1.62 -18.31
CA SER A 47 -10.20 2.75 -17.55
C SER A 47 -10.69 2.84 -16.11
N ARG A 48 -11.76 2.11 -15.75
CA ARG A 48 -12.28 2.03 -14.37
C ARG A 48 -11.48 1.06 -13.49
N HIS A 49 -10.67 0.19 -14.09
CA HIS A 49 -9.90 -0.80 -13.35
C HIS A 49 -8.66 -0.14 -12.71
N PRO A 50 -8.19 -0.61 -11.55
CA PRO A 50 -6.94 -0.13 -10.96
C PRO A 50 -5.75 -0.42 -11.88
N GLU A 51 -4.69 0.39 -11.78
CA GLU A 51 -3.52 0.30 -12.65
C GLU A 51 -2.89 -1.10 -12.69
N VAL A 52 -2.78 -1.77 -11.55
CA VAL A 52 -2.26 -3.15 -11.45
C VAL A 52 -3.05 -4.11 -12.33
N LEU A 53 -4.38 -3.96 -12.37
CA LEU A 53 -5.25 -4.80 -13.18
C LEU A 53 -5.19 -4.42 -14.66
N GLN A 54 -5.11 -3.13 -14.99
CA GLN A 54 -4.88 -2.69 -16.37
C GLN A 54 -3.55 -3.22 -16.91
N ARG A 55 -2.49 -3.21 -16.09
CA ARG A 55 -1.17 -3.78 -16.46
C ARG A 55 -1.27 -5.27 -16.73
N TYR A 56 -1.97 -6.00 -15.87
CA TYR A 56 -2.22 -7.42 -16.03
C TYR A 56 -3.00 -7.72 -17.32
N THR A 57 -4.15 -7.07 -17.53
CA THR A 57 -4.95 -7.21 -18.74
C THR A 57 -4.15 -6.85 -19.99
N CYS A 58 -3.37 -5.77 -19.96
CA CYS A 58 -2.51 -5.41 -21.10
C CYS A 58 -1.48 -6.50 -21.43
N ALA A 59 -0.87 -7.11 -20.40
CA ALA A 59 0.07 -8.21 -20.60
C ALA A 59 -0.63 -9.47 -21.14
N HIS A 60 -1.86 -9.74 -20.69
CA HIS A 60 -2.70 -10.86 -21.16
C HIS A 60 -3.07 -10.69 -22.63
N GLU A 61 -3.63 -9.54 -23.00
CA GLU A 61 -3.99 -9.22 -24.39
C GLU A 61 -2.76 -9.19 -25.31
N LEU A 62 -1.61 -8.71 -24.81
CA LEU A 62 -0.35 -8.78 -25.56
C LEU A 62 0.12 -10.23 -25.77
N GLY A 63 -0.17 -11.13 -24.82
CA GLY A 63 0.04 -12.56 -24.97
C GLY A 63 -0.78 -13.14 -26.11
N HIS A 64 -2.07 -12.81 -26.21
CA HIS A 64 -2.91 -13.22 -27.36
C HIS A 64 -2.34 -12.75 -28.70
N HIS A 65 -1.85 -11.50 -28.75
CA HIS A 65 -1.22 -10.96 -29.94
C HIS A 65 0.03 -11.75 -30.35
N LEU A 66 0.99 -11.91 -29.43
CA LEU A 66 2.28 -12.52 -29.74
C LEU A 66 2.22 -14.04 -29.96
N LEU A 67 1.23 -14.72 -29.38
CA LEU A 67 1.01 -16.15 -29.55
C LEU A 67 0.08 -16.47 -30.74
N GLY A 68 -0.46 -15.46 -31.42
CA GLY A 68 -1.28 -15.64 -32.62
C GLY A 68 -2.67 -16.22 -32.33
N HIS A 69 -3.27 -15.90 -31.19
CA HIS A 69 -4.57 -16.45 -30.77
C HIS A 69 -5.78 -15.87 -31.52
N GLY A 70 -5.59 -14.82 -32.32
CA GLY A 70 -6.66 -14.09 -33.02
C GLY A 70 -7.30 -13.01 -32.14
N SER A 71 -8.28 -12.26 -32.69
CA SER A 71 -9.04 -11.25 -31.94
C SER A 71 -9.80 -11.90 -30.79
N HIS A 72 -9.79 -11.25 -29.63
CA HIS A 72 -10.45 -11.74 -28.41
C HIS A 72 -11.27 -10.60 -27.81
N THR A 73 -12.60 -10.77 -27.79
CA THR A 73 -13.53 -9.91 -27.05
C THR A 73 -14.14 -10.75 -25.95
N ASP A 74 -14.17 -10.20 -24.74
CA ASP A 74 -14.74 -10.79 -23.53
C ASP A 74 -16.30 -10.86 -23.61
N ASP A 75 -16.84 -11.45 -24.69
CA ASP A 75 -18.27 -11.70 -24.84
C ASP A 75 -18.62 -12.93 -24.00
N LYS A 76 -18.91 -12.67 -22.73
CA LYS A 76 -19.53 -13.61 -21.79
C LYS A 76 -20.96 -13.94 -22.17
N VAL A 77 -21.24 -14.40 -23.39
CA VAL A 77 -22.53 -15.00 -23.73
C VAL A 77 -22.31 -16.08 -24.78
N THR A 78 -22.53 -17.32 -24.34
CA THR A 78 -22.81 -18.55 -25.12
C THR A 78 -21.62 -19.47 -25.45
N VAL A 79 -21.84 -20.75 -25.10
CA VAL A 79 -21.13 -21.97 -25.51
C VAL A 79 -19.90 -22.32 -24.68
N GLU A 80 -19.91 -23.54 -24.12
CA GLU A 80 -18.79 -24.19 -23.44
C GLU A 80 -17.47 -23.88 -24.16
N ALA A 81 -16.53 -23.20 -23.49
CA ALA A 81 -15.23 -22.91 -24.08
C ALA A 81 -14.61 -24.24 -24.54
N SER A 82 -14.31 -24.36 -25.83
CA SER A 82 -13.62 -25.53 -26.35
C SER A 82 -12.27 -25.69 -25.63
N ALA A 83 -11.74 -26.92 -25.58
CA ALA A 83 -10.43 -27.18 -24.98
C ALA A 83 -9.33 -26.26 -25.57
N ASP A 84 -9.45 -25.91 -26.86
CA ASP A 84 -8.53 -24.98 -27.53
C ASP A 84 -8.64 -23.54 -27.00
N VAL A 85 -9.86 -23.05 -26.73
CA VAL A 85 -10.05 -21.72 -26.12
C VAL A 85 -9.47 -21.71 -24.71
N ALA A 86 -9.76 -22.74 -23.91
CA ALA A 86 -9.21 -22.86 -22.57
C ALA A 86 -7.67 -22.90 -22.57
N LEU A 87 -7.05 -23.60 -23.53
CA LEU A 87 -5.60 -23.64 -23.68
C LEU A 87 -5.03 -22.26 -24.05
N ARG A 88 -5.66 -21.53 -24.98
CA ARG A 88 -5.22 -20.18 -25.37
C ARG A 88 -5.28 -19.18 -24.21
N GLU A 89 -6.34 -19.22 -23.42
CA GLU A 89 -6.46 -18.39 -22.21
C GLU A 89 -5.37 -18.73 -21.18
N GLN A 90 -5.12 -20.03 -20.95
CA GLN A 90 -4.04 -20.47 -20.06
C GLN A 90 -2.65 -20.00 -20.55
N GLN A 91 -2.41 -20.06 -21.86
CA GLN A 91 -1.16 -19.60 -22.46
C GLN A 91 -1.00 -18.08 -22.34
N ALA A 92 -2.05 -17.29 -22.57
CA ALA A 92 -2.03 -15.84 -22.39
C ALA A 92 -1.81 -15.44 -20.93
N GLN A 93 -2.49 -16.12 -20.00
CA GLN A 93 -2.30 -15.96 -18.55
C GLN A 93 -0.85 -16.25 -18.14
N ALA A 94 -0.28 -17.37 -18.61
CA ALA A 94 1.11 -17.74 -18.34
C ALA A 94 2.10 -16.73 -18.93
N PHE A 95 1.84 -16.25 -20.15
CA PHE A 95 2.62 -15.20 -20.78
C PHE A 95 2.62 -13.91 -19.95
N ALA A 96 1.44 -13.46 -19.50
CA ALA A 96 1.30 -12.25 -18.69
C ALA A 96 2.08 -12.36 -17.36
N ALA A 97 1.96 -13.50 -16.68
CA ALA A 97 2.69 -13.76 -15.45
C ALA A 97 4.21 -13.73 -15.66
N ALA A 98 4.71 -14.41 -16.70
CA ALA A 98 6.14 -14.45 -17.02
C ALA A 98 6.70 -13.09 -17.45
N LEU A 99 5.91 -12.29 -18.18
CA LEU A 99 6.29 -10.95 -18.61
C LEU A 99 6.36 -9.97 -17.44
N LEU A 100 5.40 -10.02 -16.52
CA LEU A 100 5.33 -9.08 -15.39
C LEU A 100 6.23 -9.47 -14.22
N MET A 101 6.49 -10.77 -14.04
CA MET A 101 7.28 -11.32 -12.93
C MET A 101 8.42 -12.23 -13.43
N PRO A 102 9.33 -11.73 -14.30
CA PRO A 102 10.45 -12.53 -14.74
C PRO A 102 11.36 -12.88 -13.55
N GLY A 103 11.83 -14.12 -13.49
CA GLY A 103 12.62 -14.64 -12.37
C GLY A 103 13.78 -13.72 -11.92
N PRO A 104 14.59 -13.14 -12.82
CA PRO A 104 15.63 -12.19 -12.44
C PRO A 104 15.10 -10.94 -11.70
N LEU A 105 13.97 -10.39 -12.13
CA LEU A 105 13.33 -9.23 -11.49
C LEU A 105 12.79 -9.60 -10.11
N VAL A 106 12.08 -10.72 -9.99
CA VAL A 106 11.55 -11.19 -8.70
C VAL A 106 12.69 -11.40 -7.71
N ASN A 107 13.75 -12.10 -8.13
CA ASN A 107 14.93 -12.33 -7.28
C ASN A 107 15.65 -11.02 -6.92
N HIS A 108 15.71 -10.05 -7.83
CA HIS A 108 16.26 -8.72 -7.52
C HIS A 108 15.44 -8.03 -6.42
N THR A 109 14.11 -8.02 -6.54
CA THR A 109 13.21 -7.39 -5.57
C THR A 109 13.30 -8.07 -4.20
N LEU A 110 13.25 -9.41 -4.13
CA LEU A 110 13.37 -10.12 -2.86
C LEU A 110 14.70 -9.84 -2.15
N ARG A 111 15.82 -9.76 -2.90
CA ARG A 111 17.12 -9.39 -2.33
C ARG A 111 17.13 -7.96 -1.80
N ARG A 112 16.53 -7.02 -2.53
CA ARG A 112 16.42 -5.61 -2.10
C ARG A 112 15.58 -5.47 -0.83
N LEU A 113 14.55 -6.31 -0.68
CA LEU A 113 13.70 -6.35 0.52
C LEU A 113 14.33 -7.17 1.66
N HIS A 114 15.56 -7.66 1.51
CA HIS A 114 16.26 -8.49 2.49
C HIS A 114 15.45 -9.71 2.95
N THR A 115 14.64 -10.24 2.04
CA THR A 115 13.74 -11.35 2.34
C THR A 115 14.53 -12.63 2.62
N SER A 116 14.02 -13.43 3.55
CA SER A 116 14.56 -14.76 3.85
C SER A 116 14.38 -15.74 2.68
N ALA A 117 14.94 -16.94 2.78
CA ALA A 117 14.72 -17.99 1.79
C ALA A 117 13.23 -18.36 1.63
N GLU A 118 12.45 -18.19 2.71
CA GLU A 118 11.02 -18.43 2.75
C GLU A 118 10.26 -17.13 3.05
N PRO A 119 9.83 -16.38 2.02
CA PRO A 119 9.29 -15.03 2.18
C PRO A 119 8.03 -15.02 3.05
N ALA A 120 7.98 -14.16 4.07
CA ALA A 120 6.79 -14.00 4.90
C ALA A 120 5.68 -13.27 4.10
N ALA A 121 4.43 -13.33 4.57
CA ALA A 121 3.31 -12.69 3.88
C ALA A 121 3.54 -11.18 3.67
N GLY A 122 4.15 -10.50 4.64
CA GLY A 122 4.56 -9.10 4.54
C GLY A 122 5.58 -8.85 3.42
N ASP A 123 6.60 -9.71 3.29
CA ASP A 123 7.60 -9.61 2.22
C ASP A 123 6.97 -9.81 0.84
N ILE A 124 6.05 -10.77 0.73
CA ILE A 124 5.29 -11.04 -0.50
C ILE A 124 4.45 -9.82 -0.89
N TYR A 125 3.80 -9.16 0.08
CA TYR A 125 3.07 -7.93 -0.16
C TYR A 125 3.99 -6.82 -0.67
N LEU A 126 5.10 -6.56 0.03
CA LEU A 126 6.07 -5.53 -0.38
C LEU A 126 6.64 -5.80 -1.77
N ALA A 127 6.94 -7.07 -2.09
CA ALA A 127 7.36 -7.47 -3.42
C ALA A 127 6.27 -7.23 -4.48
N SER A 128 5.01 -7.56 -4.18
CA SER A 128 3.89 -7.36 -5.11
C SER A 128 3.66 -5.88 -5.44
N ARG A 129 3.74 -5.02 -4.41
CA ARG A 129 3.70 -3.56 -4.55
C ARG A 129 4.85 -3.08 -5.44
N ASP A 130 6.06 -3.53 -5.15
CA ASP A 130 7.27 -3.10 -5.86
C ASP A 130 7.29 -3.54 -7.33
N LEU A 131 6.69 -4.68 -7.68
CA LEU A 131 6.52 -5.13 -9.07
C LEU A 131 5.26 -4.57 -9.76
N ALA A 132 4.39 -3.88 -9.02
CA ALA A 132 3.08 -3.42 -9.46
C ALA A 132 2.21 -4.56 -10.02
N VAL A 133 2.15 -5.67 -9.27
CA VAL A 133 1.29 -6.84 -9.50
C VAL A 133 0.36 -7.05 -8.29
N SER A 134 -0.69 -7.84 -8.45
CA SER A 134 -1.56 -8.16 -7.30
C SER A 134 -0.84 -9.07 -6.30
N TYR A 135 -1.28 -9.04 -5.05
CA TYR A 135 -0.74 -9.93 -4.01
C TYR A 135 -0.86 -11.41 -4.41
N SER A 136 -2.03 -11.83 -4.88
CA SER A 136 -2.26 -13.20 -5.37
C SER A 136 -1.37 -13.54 -6.56
N ALA A 137 -1.16 -12.62 -7.50
CA ALA A 137 -0.24 -12.85 -8.63
C ALA A 137 1.19 -13.09 -8.14
N MET A 138 1.67 -12.30 -7.18
CA MET A 138 3.00 -12.51 -6.59
C MET A 138 3.10 -13.85 -5.85
N VAL A 139 2.07 -14.22 -5.06
CA VAL A 139 2.01 -15.54 -4.39
C VAL A 139 2.20 -16.68 -5.39
N TRP A 140 1.42 -16.68 -6.47
CA TRP A 140 1.49 -17.71 -7.51
C TRP A 140 2.79 -17.63 -8.31
N GLY A 141 3.29 -16.43 -8.59
CA GLY A 141 4.59 -16.24 -9.26
C GLY A 141 5.76 -16.79 -8.44
N LEU A 142 5.72 -16.65 -7.10
CA LEU A 142 6.72 -17.25 -6.22
C LEU A 142 6.60 -18.78 -6.17
N ALA A 143 5.39 -19.33 -6.22
CA ALA A 143 5.19 -20.77 -6.31
C ALA A 143 5.79 -21.34 -7.60
N GLU A 144 5.54 -20.69 -8.74
CA GLU A 144 6.09 -21.08 -10.05
C GLU A 144 7.64 -21.01 -10.06
N LEU A 145 8.22 -20.04 -9.36
CA LEU A 145 9.67 -19.91 -9.20
C LEU A 145 10.26 -20.83 -8.12
N ASN A 146 9.48 -21.74 -7.55
CA ASN A 146 9.86 -22.65 -6.46
C ASN A 146 10.44 -21.90 -5.24
N ARG A 147 9.84 -20.75 -4.90
CA ARG A 147 10.13 -19.96 -3.69
C ARG A 147 9.06 -20.13 -2.61
N LEU A 148 7.94 -20.74 -2.98
CA LEU A 148 6.82 -20.97 -2.10
C LEU A 148 6.22 -22.34 -2.42
N ASP A 149 5.95 -23.15 -1.39
CA ASP A 149 5.21 -24.40 -1.59
C ASP A 149 3.76 -24.12 -2.00
N ARG A 150 3.18 -25.01 -2.81
CA ARG A 150 1.82 -24.84 -3.35
C ARG A 150 0.76 -24.73 -2.26
N ARG A 151 0.84 -25.53 -1.19
CA ARG A 151 -0.14 -25.47 -0.09
C ARG A 151 -0.10 -24.12 0.63
N ARG A 152 1.11 -23.56 0.77
CA ARG A 152 1.29 -22.24 1.36
C ARG A 152 0.81 -21.14 0.41
N ALA A 153 0.99 -21.30 -0.89
CA ALA A 153 0.44 -20.40 -1.90
C ALA A 153 -1.09 -20.38 -1.87
N ASP A 154 -1.73 -21.55 -1.79
CA ASP A 154 -3.19 -21.68 -1.63
C ASP A 154 -3.66 -20.92 -0.38
N ALA A 155 -3.09 -21.23 0.80
CA ALA A 155 -3.47 -20.60 2.06
C ALA A 155 -3.29 -19.07 2.06
N LEU A 156 -2.19 -18.56 1.49
CA LEU A 156 -1.94 -17.12 1.40
C LEU A 156 -2.88 -16.43 0.39
N SER A 157 -3.17 -17.09 -0.73
CA SER A 157 -4.09 -16.56 -1.73
C SER A 157 -5.53 -16.51 -1.20
N GLU A 158 -5.95 -17.50 -0.43
CA GLU A 158 -7.26 -17.55 0.24
C GLU A 158 -7.38 -16.50 1.35
N ALA A 159 -6.36 -16.34 2.18
CA ALA A 159 -6.33 -15.32 3.23
C ALA A 159 -6.37 -13.89 2.65
N GLY A 160 -5.78 -13.70 1.47
CA GLY A 160 -5.75 -12.44 0.75
C GLY A 160 -4.85 -11.38 1.40
N VAL A 161 -4.85 -10.18 0.80
CA VAL A 161 -3.91 -9.10 1.15
C VAL A 161 -4.33 -8.30 2.39
N ARG A 162 -5.61 -8.30 2.74
CA ARG A 162 -6.15 -7.51 3.85
C ARG A 162 -5.49 -7.83 5.20
N PRO A 163 -5.46 -9.09 5.68
CA PRO A 163 -4.82 -9.40 6.96
C PRO A 163 -3.32 -9.05 6.97
N VAL A 164 -2.65 -9.16 5.81
CA VAL A 164 -1.24 -8.79 5.67
C VAL A 164 -1.04 -7.29 5.85
N LYS A 165 -1.85 -6.46 5.18
CA LYS A 165 -1.80 -4.99 5.35
C LYS A 165 -2.16 -4.58 6.77
N ASP A 166 -3.17 -5.21 7.37
CA ASP A 166 -3.60 -4.87 8.73
C ASP A 166 -2.50 -5.22 9.75
N ALA A 167 -1.81 -6.36 9.58
CA ALA A 167 -0.65 -6.74 10.38
C ALA A 167 0.55 -5.80 10.17
N LEU A 168 0.86 -5.45 8.91
CA LEU A 168 1.93 -4.49 8.60
C LEU A 168 1.62 -3.09 9.14
N ARG A 169 0.35 -2.69 9.19
CA ARG A 169 -0.10 -1.41 9.71
C ARG A 169 -0.13 -1.38 11.24
N GLY A 170 -0.54 -2.47 11.86
CA GLY A 170 -0.92 -2.53 13.28
C GLY A 170 -2.38 -2.10 13.53
N GLY A 171 -3.27 -2.20 12.52
CA GLY A 171 -4.66 -1.75 12.62
C GLY A 171 -5.38 -1.57 11.27
N PRO A 172 -6.63 -1.07 11.28
CA PRO A 172 -7.40 -0.80 10.06
C PRO A 172 -6.83 0.38 9.25
N PRO A 173 -7.15 0.49 7.94
CA PRO A 173 -6.70 1.60 7.11
C PRO A 173 -7.16 2.95 7.66
N ILE A 174 -6.27 3.94 7.60
CA ILE A 174 -6.58 5.29 8.10
C ILE A 174 -7.32 6.10 7.03
N ALA A 175 -6.98 5.91 5.76
CA ALA A 175 -7.66 6.55 4.64
C ALA A 175 -8.14 5.51 3.62
N ASP A 176 -7.50 5.44 2.45
CA ASP A 176 -7.93 4.52 1.40
C ASP A 176 -7.39 3.09 1.66
N ALA A 177 -8.30 2.16 1.91
CA ALA A 177 -7.97 0.73 2.07
C ALA A 177 -7.23 0.14 0.85
N ARG A 178 -7.43 0.71 -0.34
CA ARG A 178 -6.79 0.28 -1.59
C ARG A 178 -5.42 0.90 -1.83
N ALA A 179 -5.04 1.94 -1.09
CA ALA A 179 -3.74 2.59 -1.21
C ALA A 179 -2.60 1.61 -0.95
N ASP A 180 -1.48 1.76 -1.65
CA ASP A 180 -0.28 0.98 -1.35
C ASP A 180 0.30 1.45 -0.01
N LEU A 181 0.75 0.49 0.80
CA LEU A 181 1.30 0.72 2.13
C LEU A 181 2.83 0.74 2.06
N TRP A 182 3.42 1.76 2.67
CA TRP A 182 4.85 1.93 2.85
C TRP A 182 5.16 1.97 4.33
N THR A 183 6.08 1.13 4.79
CA THR A 183 6.55 1.13 6.17
C THR A 183 8.01 1.53 6.17
N LEU A 184 8.33 2.58 6.92
CA LEU A 184 9.67 3.12 7.01
C LEU A 184 10.09 3.20 8.48
N GLU A 185 10.86 2.20 8.92
CA GLU A 185 11.48 2.18 10.24
C GLU A 185 12.85 2.85 10.14
N ILE A 186 13.00 3.97 10.85
CA ILE A 186 14.24 4.77 10.80
C ILE A 186 14.92 4.65 12.16
N PRO A 187 16.01 3.88 12.27
CA PRO A 187 16.76 3.75 13.52
C PRO A 187 17.56 5.03 13.76
N VAL A 188 16.97 5.99 14.50
CA VAL A 188 17.63 7.25 14.87
C VAL A 188 18.00 7.22 16.35
N GLN A 189 19.23 7.60 16.67
CA GLN A 189 19.73 7.68 18.04
C GLN A 189 19.75 9.13 18.55
N ILE A 190 19.67 9.31 19.86
CA ILE A 190 19.84 10.62 20.49
C ILE A 190 21.22 11.18 20.11
N GLY A 191 21.25 12.45 19.70
CA GLY A 191 22.46 13.15 19.25
C GLY A 191 22.77 13.00 17.76
N THR A 192 21.90 12.31 16.99
CA THR A 192 22.12 12.06 15.56
C THR A 192 21.09 12.75 14.66
N GLU A 193 21.45 12.91 13.38
CA GLU A 193 20.53 13.30 12.31
C GLU A 193 20.36 12.11 11.35
N ALA A 194 19.12 11.83 10.96
CA ALA A 194 18.80 10.88 9.90
C ALA A 194 18.14 11.59 8.72
N ILE A 195 18.55 11.20 7.50
CA ILE A 195 17.94 11.69 6.26
C ILE A 195 17.52 10.47 5.45
N GLN A 196 16.25 10.40 5.11
CA GLN A 196 15.66 9.30 4.37
C GLN A 196 14.88 9.82 3.18
N ALA A 197 14.91 9.08 2.08
CA ALA A 197 14.11 9.36 0.90
C ALA A 197 13.30 8.12 0.49
N LEU A 198 12.11 8.33 -0.04
CA LEU A 198 11.31 7.30 -0.66
C LEU A 198 10.54 7.84 -1.87
N THR A 199 10.21 6.97 -2.81
CA THR A 199 9.36 7.30 -3.96
C THR A 199 8.11 6.45 -3.90
N CYS A 200 6.94 7.09 -3.94
CA CYS A 200 5.65 6.43 -3.89
C CYS A 200 4.69 7.01 -4.95
N ARG A 201 3.45 6.52 -4.96
CA ARG A 201 2.37 7.10 -5.77
C ARG A 201 1.58 8.09 -4.93
N VAL A 202 0.93 9.01 -5.62
CA VAL A 202 -0.08 9.89 -5.01
C VAL A 202 -1.20 9.05 -4.37
N GLY A 203 -1.55 9.40 -3.14
CA GLY A 203 -2.56 8.70 -2.34
C GLY A 203 -2.08 7.41 -1.67
N ASP A 204 -0.79 7.04 -1.78
CA ASP A 204 -0.24 5.93 -1.00
C ASP A 204 -0.20 6.27 0.51
N GLU A 205 -0.28 5.24 1.35
CA GLU A 205 -0.24 5.36 2.81
C GLU A 205 1.18 5.05 3.30
N ILE A 206 1.82 6.00 3.99
CA ILE A 206 3.20 5.88 4.45
C ILE A 206 3.25 5.96 5.96
N HIS A 207 3.78 4.91 6.60
CA HIS A 207 4.00 4.80 8.03
C HIS A 207 5.47 5.05 8.32
N ILE A 208 5.78 6.22 8.88
CA ILE A 208 7.11 6.59 9.35
C ILE A 208 7.21 6.21 10.83
N ARG A 209 8.07 5.25 11.15
CA ARG A 209 8.22 4.68 12.48
C ARG A 209 9.58 5.08 13.06
N LEU A 210 9.53 5.82 14.16
CA LEU A 210 10.70 6.33 14.87
C LEU A 210 10.78 5.72 16.27
N PRO A 211 11.93 5.16 16.69
CA PRO A 211 12.10 4.66 18.05
C PRO A 211 11.82 5.75 19.08
N GLU A 212 10.97 5.43 20.06
CA GLU A 212 10.57 6.35 21.13
C GLU A 212 10.52 5.60 22.46
N ASP A 213 11.20 6.11 23.47
CA ASP A 213 11.16 5.57 24.84
C ASP A 213 10.45 6.57 25.75
N LEU A 214 9.18 6.29 26.05
CA LEU A 214 8.34 7.15 26.88
C LEU A 214 8.86 7.25 28.32
N GLY A 215 9.67 6.30 28.79
CA GLY A 215 10.31 6.37 30.11
C GLY A 215 11.38 7.45 30.23
N THR A 216 11.94 7.89 29.10
CA THR A 216 12.95 8.96 29.06
C THR A 216 12.35 10.36 28.99
N GLY A 217 11.06 10.45 28.66
CA GLY A 217 10.35 11.72 28.44
C GLY A 217 10.67 12.44 27.13
N TYR A 218 11.45 11.81 26.25
CA TYR A 218 11.66 12.29 24.89
C TYR A 218 10.54 11.79 23.98
N THR A 219 9.93 12.70 23.22
CA THR A 219 8.93 12.38 22.21
C THR A 219 9.24 13.00 20.86
N TRP A 220 8.94 12.28 19.79
CA TRP A 220 9.04 12.79 18.44
C TRP A 220 7.88 13.72 18.13
N SER A 221 8.20 14.87 17.57
CA SER A 221 7.23 15.86 17.10
C SER A 221 7.54 16.25 15.66
N LEU A 222 6.50 16.48 14.85
CA LEU A 222 6.67 17.05 13.52
C LEU A 222 7.01 18.55 13.64
N ALA A 223 8.08 18.98 12.96
CA ALA A 223 8.42 20.38 12.76
C ALA A 223 7.60 20.91 11.57
N ASP A 224 6.66 21.80 11.83
CA ASP A 224 5.53 22.09 10.92
C ASP A 224 5.89 22.92 9.68
N PRO A 225 5.24 22.70 8.51
CA PRO A 225 5.13 23.73 7.49
C PRO A 225 4.01 24.75 7.75
N HIS A 226 2.81 24.34 8.21
CA HIS A 226 1.67 25.21 8.60
C HIS A 226 0.64 24.42 9.44
N ARG A 227 0.65 24.65 10.75
CA ARG A 227 -0.09 23.86 11.74
C ARG A 227 -1.59 24.11 11.78
N ARG A 228 -2.39 23.05 11.94
CA ARG A 228 -3.16 22.92 13.19
C ARG A 228 -2.91 21.55 13.81
N PRO A 229 -2.76 21.47 15.14
CA PRO A 229 -2.97 20.20 15.81
C PRO A 229 -4.46 19.89 15.64
N ALA A 230 -4.80 18.75 15.05
CA ALA A 230 -6.08 18.16 15.44
C ALA A 230 -5.96 18.00 16.96
N LEU A 231 -6.87 18.69 17.68
CA LEU A 231 -6.99 18.62 19.13
C LEU A 231 -6.73 17.21 19.58
N ASP A 232 -6.00 17.09 20.70
CA ASP A 232 -6.03 15.95 21.59
C ASP A 232 -7.29 15.09 21.36
N VAL A 233 -7.12 13.97 20.64
CA VAL A 233 -7.74 12.75 21.13
C VAL A 233 -6.81 12.26 22.24
N VAL A 234 -6.71 13.09 23.30
CA VAL A 234 -6.92 12.51 24.61
C VAL A 234 -8.28 11.84 24.42
N GLY A 235 -8.28 10.53 24.23
CA GLY A 235 -9.44 9.76 24.65
C GLY A 235 -9.69 10.27 26.05
N THR A 236 -10.73 11.09 26.23
CA THR A 236 -10.96 11.81 27.47
C THR A 236 -11.07 10.74 28.51
N ALA A 237 -9.96 10.51 29.22
CA ALA A 237 -9.97 9.76 30.42
C ALA A 237 -11.06 10.43 31.26
N PRO A 238 -11.99 9.66 31.80
CA PRO A 238 -13.10 10.24 32.53
C PRO A 238 -12.60 11.29 33.53
N ARG A 239 -13.20 12.49 33.52
CA ARG A 239 -12.86 13.48 34.53
C ARG A 239 -13.38 12.99 35.87
N PHE A 240 -12.44 12.58 36.70
CA PHE A 240 -12.63 12.28 38.11
C PHE A 240 -12.82 13.59 38.87
N LEU A 241 -14.03 13.83 39.35
CA LEU A 241 -14.32 14.90 40.29
C LEU A 241 -14.19 14.33 41.69
N TRP A 242 -13.11 14.73 42.38
CA TRP A 242 -12.96 14.50 43.81
C TRP A 242 -13.73 15.59 44.57
N ASP A 243 -14.61 15.19 45.48
CA ASP A 243 -15.44 16.10 46.27
C ASP A 243 -14.68 16.82 47.39
N GLY A 244 -13.36 16.60 47.49
CA GLY A 244 -12.51 17.12 48.56
C GLY A 244 -12.52 16.28 49.83
N ALA A 245 -13.16 15.11 49.83
CA ALA A 245 -13.17 14.15 50.94
C ALA A 245 -12.82 12.71 50.48
N SER A 246 -13.77 11.78 50.41
CA SER A 246 -13.52 10.36 50.15
C SER A 246 -14.24 9.79 48.92
N HIS A 247 -14.94 10.62 48.14
CA HIS A 247 -15.68 10.16 46.96
C HIS A 247 -15.20 10.81 45.66
N LEU A 248 -15.13 9.99 44.61
CA LEU A 248 -14.72 10.33 43.25
C LEU A 248 -15.87 9.97 42.30
N THR A 249 -16.38 10.95 41.54
CA THR A 249 -17.45 10.72 40.55
C THR A 249 -16.99 10.97 39.11
N LEU A 250 -17.62 10.23 38.19
CA LEU A 250 -17.38 10.19 36.75
C LEU A 250 -18.35 11.13 36.02
N GLY A 251 -17.85 12.22 35.42
CA GLY A 251 -18.68 13.15 34.63
C GLY A 251 -19.02 12.61 33.21
N PRO A 252 -20.18 12.99 32.62
CA PRO A 252 -20.62 12.46 31.33
C PRO A 252 -19.84 13.01 30.12
N THR A 253 -19.64 12.16 29.12
CA THR A 253 -18.97 12.45 27.83
C THR A 253 -19.90 13.26 26.92
N ALA A 254 -19.54 14.49 26.57
CA ALA A 254 -20.24 15.26 25.55
C ALA A 254 -19.63 15.01 24.17
N ILE A 255 -20.43 14.49 23.23
CA ILE A 255 -20.08 14.40 21.81
C ILE A 255 -20.48 15.73 21.17
N ALA A 256 -19.51 16.54 20.75
CA ALA A 256 -19.78 17.69 19.91
C ALA A 256 -19.84 17.26 18.43
N PRO A 257 -20.83 17.71 17.64
CA PRO A 257 -20.90 17.40 16.22
C PRO A 257 -19.79 18.15 15.46
N VAL A 258 -19.05 17.42 14.61
CA VAL A 258 -18.02 17.96 13.73
C VAL A 258 -18.69 18.44 12.44
N GLU A 259 -18.74 19.75 12.22
CA GLU A 259 -19.00 20.31 10.88
C GLU A 259 -17.77 20.06 9.98
N PRO A 260 -17.95 19.75 8.68
CA PRO A 260 -16.85 19.45 7.78
C PRO A 260 -16.12 20.75 7.38
N GLU A 261 -15.05 21.07 8.09
CA GLU A 261 -14.10 22.12 7.70
C GLU A 261 -13.26 21.60 6.51
N ALA A 262 -13.26 22.34 5.40
CA ALA A 262 -12.63 21.97 4.14
C ALA A 262 -11.10 21.80 4.30
N LEU A 263 -10.57 20.66 3.85
CA LEU A 263 -9.16 20.28 3.95
C LEU A 263 -8.23 21.19 3.12
N PRO A 264 -7.11 21.68 3.69
CA PRO A 264 -6.06 22.32 2.90
C PRO A 264 -5.22 21.30 2.11
N THR A 265 -4.83 21.74 0.93
CA THR A 265 -4.26 20.98 -0.18
C THR A 265 -2.73 21.01 -0.13
N ASP A 266 -2.09 19.99 0.45
CA ASP A 266 -0.78 19.41 0.06
C ASP A 266 -0.22 18.55 1.21
N SER A 267 -0.10 17.23 0.98
CA SER A 267 0.40 16.20 1.92
C SER A 267 -0.12 16.29 3.37
N ALA A 268 -1.26 15.66 3.63
CA ALA A 268 -1.82 15.59 4.98
C ALA A 268 -1.11 14.51 5.82
N VAL A 269 -0.60 14.90 6.99
CA VAL A 269 -0.42 13.93 8.08
C VAL A 269 -1.80 13.46 8.50
N LEU A 270 -2.06 12.17 8.36
CA LEU A 270 -3.38 11.58 8.56
C LEU A 270 -3.57 11.10 10.00
N ALA A 271 -2.50 10.65 10.65
CA ALA A 271 -2.53 10.18 12.04
C ALA A 271 -1.14 10.21 12.68
N GLU A 272 -1.12 10.26 14.01
CA GLU A 272 0.07 10.17 14.87
C GLU A 272 -0.27 9.33 16.11
N PHE A 273 0.51 8.29 16.40
CA PHE A 273 0.27 7.41 17.56
C PHE A 273 1.56 6.70 18.02
N HIS A 274 1.56 6.18 19.26
CA HIS A 274 2.65 5.38 19.82
C HIS A 274 2.27 3.89 19.81
N THR A 275 3.24 3.01 19.51
CA THR A 275 3.05 1.55 19.48
C THR A 275 4.17 0.85 20.25
N HIS A 276 3.85 -0.24 20.95
CA HIS A 276 4.84 -1.08 21.61
C HIS A 276 5.13 -2.35 20.80
N PRO A 277 6.38 -2.86 20.84
CA PRO A 277 6.79 -4.03 20.08
C PRO A 277 6.01 -5.32 20.42
N ASP A 278 5.47 -5.43 21.63
CA ASP A 278 4.74 -6.63 22.10
C ASP A 278 3.24 -6.64 21.77
N ASN A 279 2.69 -5.61 21.10
CA ASN A 279 1.27 -5.61 20.73
C ASN A 279 1.01 -6.40 19.43
N ARG A 280 1.46 -7.66 19.40
CA ARG A 280 0.89 -8.68 18.50
C ARG A 280 -0.44 -9.10 19.14
N LEU A 281 -1.54 -8.56 18.64
CA LEU A 281 -2.89 -8.96 19.07
C LEU A 281 -3.06 -10.49 18.92
N ASP A 282 -2.95 -11.21 20.03
CA ASP A 282 -3.33 -12.62 20.13
C ASP A 282 -4.85 -12.72 19.97
N ALA A 283 -5.27 -13.19 18.81
CA ALA A 283 -6.67 -13.41 18.46
C ALA A 283 -7.15 -14.77 18.98
N THR A 284 -7.23 -14.99 20.30
CA THR A 284 -8.07 -16.06 20.89
C THR A 284 -8.22 -15.86 22.40
N ALA A 285 -9.41 -15.48 22.87
CA ALA A 285 -9.87 -15.87 24.20
C ALA A 285 -11.41 -15.85 24.22
N THR A 286 -11.98 -17.03 24.02
CA THR A 286 -13.36 -17.38 24.35
C THR A 286 -13.57 -17.33 25.86
N GLU A 287 -14.70 -16.76 26.26
CA GLU A 287 -15.18 -16.69 27.64
C GLU A 287 -15.49 -18.09 28.20
N ASP A 288 -15.15 -18.33 29.46
CA ASP A 288 -15.89 -19.28 30.28
C ASP A 288 -15.92 -18.81 31.75
N HIS A 289 -17.11 -18.93 32.35
CA HIS A 289 -17.49 -18.39 33.65
C HIS A 289 -17.35 -19.44 34.78
N ASP A 290 -17.24 -18.92 36.01
CA ASP A 290 -17.52 -19.52 37.33
C ASP A 290 -16.47 -20.41 38.02
N THR A 291 -15.88 -19.87 39.10
CA THR A 291 -16.15 -20.32 40.48
C THR A 291 -15.74 -19.25 41.50
N LEU A 292 -16.57 -19.10 42.54
CA LEU A 292 -16.63 -18.00 43.49
C LEU A 292 -15.71 -18.16 44.73
N PHE A 293 -15.24 -17.00 45.23
CA PHE A 293 -14.68 -16.68 46.56
C PHE A 293 -13.21 -17.01 46.85
N ASP A 294 -12.33 -16.04 46.61
CA ASP A 294 -11.60 -15.38 47.72
C ASP A 294 -11.10 -13.96 47.37
N LEU A 295 -11.60 -12.98 48.13
CA LEU A 295 -11.35 -11.54 48.07
C LEU A 295 -9.88 -11.25 48.45
N VAL A 296 -9.07 -10.50 47.68
CA VAL A 296 -9.07 -9.03 47.56
C VAL A 296 -8.69 -8.61 46.12
N GLY A 297 -9.72 -8.35 45.31
CA GLY A 297 -9.76 -7.32 44.27
C GLY A 297 -8.68 -7.30 43.19
N THR A 298 -8.51 -8.41 42.48
CA THR A 298 -7.76 -8.50 41.21
C THR A 298 -8.36 -7.56 40.17
N ARG A 299 -7.56 -6.59 39.73
CA ARG A 299 -7.90 -5.61 38.70
C ARG A 299 -8.19 -6.32 37.37
N SER A 300 -9.39 -6.06 36.85
CA SER A 300 -9.72 -6.27 35.44
C SER A 300 -8.79 -5.46 34.55
N GLY A 301 -7.84 -6.15 33.93
CA GLY A 301 -7.58 -6.14 32.47
C GLY A 301 -7.46 -4.84 31.69
N HIS A 302 -7.32 -3.66 32.30
CA HIS A 302 -6.70 -2.53 31.62
C HIS A 302 -5.19 -2.74 31.72
N GLU A 303 -4.62 -3.32 30.67
CA GLU A 303 -3.19 -3.40 30.47
C GLU A 303 -2.62 -1.98 30.61
N ARG A 304 -2.07 -1.68 31.79
CA ARG A 304 -1.33 -0.44 32.03
C ARG A 304 -0.08 -0.56 31.16
N VAL A 305 -0.12 0.05 29.99
CA VAL A 305 1.07 0.29 29.17
C VAL A 305 2.06 1.04 30.06
N LEU A 306 3.07 0.32 30.55
CA LEU A 306 4.15 0.90 31.32
C LEU A 306 4.97 1.79 30.38
N PRO A 307 5.47 2.96 30.83
CA PRO A 307 6.37 3.76 30.02
C PRO A 307 7.61 2.91 29.70
N GLY A 308 7.86 2.69 28.42
CA GLY A 308 8.92 1.80 27.96
C GLY A 308 9.24 2.01 26.48
N LEU A 309 10.17 1.19 25.99
CA LEU A 309 10.62 1.22 24.61
C LEU A 309 9.44 0.94 23.65
N GLY A 310 9.26 1.80 22.67
CA GLY A 310 8.25 1.68 21.63
C GLY A 310 8.64 2.42 20.37
N MET A 311 7.65 2.63 19.51
CA MET A 311 7.78 3.30 18.22
C MET A 311 6.69 4.37 18.11
N LYS A 312 7.11 5.62 17.87
CA LYS A 312 6.24 6.68 17.40
C LYS A 312 5.97 6.48 15.92
N VAL A 313 4.70 6.47 15.52
CA VAL A 313 4.25 6.28 14.15
C VAL A 313 3.58 7.55 13.64
N PHE A 314 4.08 8.06 12.52
CA PHE A 314 3.45 9.14 11.76
C PHE A 314 2.93 8.57 10.44
N VAL A 315 1.64 8.76 10.18
CA VAL A 315 1.01 8.30 8.94
C VAL A 315 0.79 9.49 8.02
N VAL A 316 1.39 9.44 6.85
CA VAL A 316 1.34 10.51 5.85
C VAL A 316 0.85 9.97 4.51
N SER A 317 0.12 10.80 3.78
CA SER A 317 -0.30 10.47 2.41
C SER A 317 -0.15 11.70 1.50
N PRO A 318 0.69 11.63 0.46
CA PRO A 318 0.83 12.71 -0.51
C PRO A 318 -0.46 12.89 -1.33
N GLY A 319 -1.10 14.05 -1.18
CA GLY A 319 -2.32 14.41 -1.94
C GLY A 319 -2.05 14.86 -3.37
N ALA A 320 -0.81 15.26 -3.70
CA ALA A 320 -0.40 15.72 -5.02
C ALA A 320 0.97 15.16 -5.41
N ALA A 321 1.24 15.13 -6.72
CA ALA A 321 2.55 14.76 -7.25
C ALA A 321 3.57 15.85 -6.94
N GLY A 322 4.81 15.45 -6.64
CA GLY A 322 5.87 16.36 -6.25
C GLY A 322 6.70 15.82 -5.09
N GLN A 323 7.56 16.68 -4.55
CA GLN A 323 8.41 16.34 -3.42
C GLN A 323 7.85 16.94 -2.13
N HIS A 324 7.59 16.07 -1.15
CA HIS A 324 7.06 16.41 0.16
C HIS A 324 8.14 16.14 1.20
N THR A 325 8.42 17.09 2.09
CA THR A 325 9.49 16.92 3.10
C THR A 325 8.90 17.03 4.50
N PHE A 326 9.12 16.00 5.29
CA PHE A 326 8.70 15.90 6.69
C PHE A 326 9.93 15.99 7.58
N GLN A 327 9.90 16.90 8.55
CA GLN A 327 10.98 17.07 9.52
C GLN A 327 10.47 16.68 10.91
N PHE A 328 11.14 15.74 11.55
CA PHE A 328 10.82 15.25 12.87
C PHE A 328 11.91 15.67 13.85
N ARG A 329 11.50 16.08 15.04
CA ARG A 329 12.37 16.53 16.12
C ARG A 329 12.06 15.73 17.38
N LEU A 330 13.09 15.13 17.96
CA LEU A 330 13.00 14.49 19.26
C LEU A 330 13.23 15.55 20.33
N ILE A 331 12.20 15.86 21.11
CA ILE A 331 12.24 16.88 22.16
C ILE A 331 11.79 16.27 23.49
N ARG A 332 12.24 16.81 24.62
CA ARG A 332 11.59 16.47 25.89
C ARG A 332 10.25 17.15 25.95
N GLU A 333 9.23 16.41 26.35
CA GLU A 333 7.83 16.89 26.37
C GLU A 333 7.68 18.18 27.20
N TRP A 334 8.40 18.29 28.31
CA TRP A 334 8.38 19.46 29.21
C TRP A 334 9.44 20.54 28.89
N GLU A 335 10.30 20.36 27.87
CA GLU A 335 11.34 21.33 27.47
C GLU A 335 11.27 21.64 25.96
N SER A 336 10.09 21.99 25.47
CA SER A 336 9.83 22.26 24.04
C SER A 336 10.62 23.44 23.43
N THR A 337 11.31 24.24 24.25
CA THR A 337 12.08 25.42 23.83
C THR A 337 13.59 25.15 23.64
N ARG A 338 14.08 23.96 23.96
CA ARG A 338 15.51 23.59 23.78
C ARG A 338 15.81 23.01 22.40
N SER A 339 17.09 23.01 22.03
CA SER A 339 17.60 22.33 20.84
C SER A 339 17.16 20.85 20.84
N PRO A 340 16.67 20.32 19.71
CA PRO A 340 16.20 18.93 19.67
C PRO A 340 17.33 17.94 19.97
N ALA A 341 16.98 16.88 20.68
CA ALA A 341 17.89 15.78 20.99
C ALA A 341 18.26 14.97 19.75
N ALA A 342 17.39 14.91 18.73
CA ALA A 342 17.66 14.27 17.46
C ALA A 342 16.79 14.88 16.36
N HIS A 343 17.23 14.73 15.11
CA HIS A 343 16.50 15.19 13.92
C HIS A 343 16.33 14.04 12.93
N CYS A 344 15.17 13.98 12.31
CA CYS A 344 14.93 13.08 11.18
C CYS A 344 14.26 13.86 10.05
N ARG A 345 14.79 13.79 8.84
CA ARG A 345 14.21 14.38 7.64
C ARG A 345 13.81 13.26 6.69
N VAL A 346 12.53 13.18 6.36
CA VAL A 346 12.00 12.24 5.38
C VAL A 346 11.51 13.00 4.16
N THR A 347 12.08 12.70 3.00
CA THR A 347 11.67 13.25 1.71
C THR A 347 10.89 12.20 0.93
N VAL A 348 9.64 12.51 0.63
CA VAL A 348 8.73 11.66 -0.16
C VAL A 348 8.56 12.27 -1.54
N THR A 349 9.02 11.58 -2.57
CA THR A 349 8.73 11.94 -3.95
C THR A 349 7.48 11.19 -4.41
N ALA A 350 6.35 11.89 -4.48
CA ALA A 350 5.09 11.36 -4.95
C ALA A 350 4.99 11.49 -6.47
N THR A 351 4.88 10.35 -7.16
CA THR A 351 4.67 10.30 -8.60
C THR A 351 3.18 10.15 -8.91
N PRO A 352 2.66 10.77 -9.98
CA PRO A 352 1.32 10.48 -10.44
C PRO A 352 1.18 8.98 -10.70
N ARG A 353 0.03 8.39 -10.37
CA ARG A 353 -0.30 7.05 -10.87
C ARG A 353 -0.21 7.09 -12.40
N ARG A 354 0.37 6.07 -13.02
CA ARG A 354 0.48 6.02 -14.49
C ARG A 354 -0.91 5.68 -15.04
N THR A 355 -1.76 6.69 -15.11
CA THR A 355 -3.08 6.56 -15.68
C THR A 355 -2.96 6.75 -17.17
N LEU A 356 -3.25 5.69 -17.93
CA LEU A 356 -3.74 5.85 -19.29
C LEU A 356 -4.93 6.82 -19.27
N PRO A 357 -5.19 7.56 -20.37
CA PRO A 357 -6.27 8.54 -20.38
C PRO A 357 -7.61 7.88 -19.99
N ARG A 358 -8.54 8.62 -19.40
CA ARG A 358 -9.86 8.07 -19.06
C ARG A 358 -10.57 7.47 -20.29
N GLN A 359 -10.33 8.07 -21.45
CA GLN A 359 -10.80 7.61 -22.73
C GLN A 359 -9.82 8.03 -23.83
N GLY A 360 -9.55 7.15 -24.79
CA GLY A 360 -8.74 7.41 -25.98
C GLY A 360 -7.41 6.66 -26.02
N PHE A 361 -6.60 6.93 -27.05
CA PHE A 361 -5.30 6.27 -27.22
C PHE A 361 -4.25 6.78 -26.24
N ALA A 362 -3.28 5.91 -25.97
CA ALA A 362 -2.13 6.24 -25.15
C ALA A 362 -1.33 7.41 -25.77
N PRO A 363 -0.82 8.37 -24.97
CA PRO A 363 -0.33 9.68 -25.45
C PRO A 363 0.72 9.61 -26.57
N ARG A 364 1.71 8.72 -26.45
CA ARG A 364 2.77 8.56 -27.46
C ARG A 364 2.24 8.15 -28.84
N GLN A 365 1.13 7.43 -28.89
CA GLN A 365 0.51 7.00 -30.15
C GLN A 365 -0.35 8.10 -30.76
N ASN A 366 -0.96 8.96 -29.93
CA ASN A 366 -1.61 10.18 -30.42
C ASN A 366 -0.59 11.12 -31.07
N GLU A 367 0.54 11.38 -30.40
CA GLU A 367 1.61 12.24 -30.94
C GLU A 367 2.14 11.71 -32.27
N ARG A 368 2.41 10.40 -32.36
CA ARG A 368 2.84 9.75 -33.60
C ARG A 368 1.80 9.88 -34.71
N ARG A 369 0.52 9.66 -34.41
CA ARG A 369 -0.56 9.75 -35.41
C ARG A 369 -0.79 11.19 -35.88
N VAL A 370 -0.65 12.17 -34.99
CA VAL A 370 -0.69 13.60 -35.36
C VAL A 370 0.46 13.93 -36.32
N HIS A 371 1.67 13.44 -36.07
CA HIS A 371 2.81 13.62 -36.98
C HIS A 371 2.60 12.92 -38.34
N GLU A 372 2.09 11.69 -38.34
CA GLU A 372 1.80 10.95 -39.58
C GLU A 372 0.71 11.64 -40.41
N LEU A 373 -0.35 12.15 -39.77
CA LEU A 373 -1.41 12.92 -40.43
C LEU A 373 -0.96 14.31 -40.89
N ALA A 374 0.02 14.93 -40.23
CA ALA A 374 0.59 16.21 -40.65
C ALA A 374 1.60 16.06 -41.81
N ALA A 375 2.13 14.85 -42.02
CA ALA A 375 3.08 14.53 -43.09
C ALA A 375 2.41 13.99 -44.36
N ALA A 376 1.15 13.55 -44.26
CA ALA A 376 0.29 13.14 -45.37
C ALA A 376 -0.50 14.33 -45.93
#